data_AF-A0A9D5ZM92-F1
#
_entry.id   AF-A0A9D5ZM92-F1
#
_cell.length_a   1.000
_cell.length_b   1.000
_cell.length_c   1.000
_cell.angle_alpha   90.00
_cell.angle_beta   90.00
_cell.angle_gamma   90.00
#
_symmetry.space_group_name_H-M   'P 1'
#
loop_
_entity.id
_entity.type
_entity.pdbx_description
1 polymer ?
#
loop_
_entity_poly.entity_id
_entity_poly.type
_entity_poly.pdbx_seq_one_letter_code
_entity_poly.pdbx_strand_id
1 'polypeptide(L)'
;MKILFKQTLFLHLIVLLLLPYLLAMKESPSCHNLSQETDTSSSQLVKVKQALRHLLKKDSREQKKRVPLQAELSKEKKTQSIMLLEEILQTEQNYYQCLKEVWEAKVMEEISERGRISQENASLLSDSLKALMDCHETIQQAIEQQTAKGHCAIPLGYKKAFAPRSTCSEAYHNYLRLYRIQKEIIYAGDRDEEELLLKQKKISACGVFDLNSILIKPIQRLGKYPLFFRSLIKEQYCSKQAASAKKSTERLLKEMNSTP
;
A
#
# COMPACT_ATOMS: atom_id res chain seq x y z
N MET A 1 21.31 -13.59 -9.86
CA MET A 1 22.72 -13.86 -9.45
C MET A 1 23.36 -12.81 -8.54
N LYS A 2 23.14 -11.49 -8.71
CA LYS A 2 23.83 -10.45 -7.90
C LYS A 2 23.46 -10.39 -6.39
N ILE A 3 22.32 -10.96 -5.98
CA ILE A 3 21.87 -10.93 -4.58
C ILE A 3 22.54 -12.03 -3.74
N LEU A 4 22.78 -13.21 -4.33
CA LEU A 4 23.46 -14.32 -3.67
C LEU A 4 24.92 -13.97 -3.33
N PHE A 5 25.61 -13.25 -4.22
CA PHE A 5 27.01 -12.85 -3.99
C PHE A 5 27.19 -11.91 -2.77
N LYS A 6 26.22 -11.02 -2.51
CA LYS A 6 26.29 -10.11 -1.34
C LYS A 6 26.06 -10.84 -0.02
N GLN A 7 25.23 -11.89 0.00
CA GLN A 7 25.00 -12.68 1.21
C GLN A 7 26.21 -13.55 1.56
N THR A 8 26.88 -14.12 0.55
CA THR A 8 28.09 -14.93 0.76
C THR A 8 29.27 -14.09 1.28
N LEU A 9 29.43 -12.86 0.76
CA LEU A 9 30.49 -11.94 1.21
C LEU A 9 30.28 -11.48 2.66
N PHE A 10 29.02 -11.25 3.06
CA PHE A 10 28.67 -10.84 4.42
C PHE A 10 28.94 -11.95 5.44
N LEU A 11 28.62 -13.20 5.10
CA LEU A 11 28.94 -14.36 5.94
C LEU A 11 30.45 -14.60 6.08
N HIS A 12 31.22 -14.42 5.00
CA HIS A 12 32.69 -14.51 5.08
C HIS A 12 33.30 -13.42 5.96
N LEU A 13 32.74 -12.20 5.91
CA LEU A 13 33.19 -11.10 6.77
C LEU A 13 32.92 -11.38 8.25
N ILE A 14 31.76 -11.97 8.58
CA ILE A 14 31.42 -12.36 9.96
C ILE A 14 32.36 -13.46 10.45
N VAL A 15 32.67 -14.46 9.62
CA VAL A 15 33.59 -15.55 9.98
C VAL A 15 35.01 -15.01 10.21
N LEU A 16 35.50 -14.09 9.38
CA LEU A 16 36.80 -13.46 9.56
C LEU A 16 36.89 -12.56 10.80
N LEU A 17 35.79 -11.92 11.20
CA LEU A 17 35.73 -11.11 12.41
C LEU A 17 35.64 -11.95 13.69
N LEU A 18 35.06 -13.16 13.62
CA LEU A 18 34.92 -14.05 14.76
C LEU A 18 36.10 -15.03 14.93
N LEU A 19 36.88 -15.26 13.87
CA LEU A 19 38.03 -16.17 13.89
C LEU A 19 39.08 -15.84 14.97
N PRO A 20 39.48 -14.56 15.19
CA PRO A 20 40.41 -14.21 16.26
C PRO A 20 39.83 -14.46 17.66
N TYR A 21 38.51 -14.30 17.81
CA TYR A 21 37.82 -14.53 19.08
C TYR A 21 37.71 -16.02 19.42
N LEU A 22 37.51 -16.86 18.41
CA LEU A 22 37.49 -18.31 18.54
C LEU A 22 38.90 -18.89 18.75
N LEU A 23 39.92 -18.30 18.13
CA LEU A 23 41.32 -18.67 18.36
C LEU A 23 41.79 -18.25 19.77
N ALA A 24 41.31 -17.12 20.28
CA ALA A 24 41.60 -16.67 21.65
C ALA A 24 40.98 -17.55 22.75
N MET A 25 40.00 -18.39 22.42
CA MET A 25 39.37 -19.32 23.38
C MET A 25 40.01 -20.72 23.38
N LYS A 26 40.98 -21.01 22.50
CA LYS A 26 41.56 -22.35 22.35
C LYS A 26 42.89 -22.57 23.09
N GLU A 27 43.40 -21.57 23.80
CA GLU A 27 44.58 -21.75 24.65
C GLU A 27 44.16 -21.62 26.12
N SER A 28 43.95 -22.77 26.76
CA SER A 28 44.02 -22.90 28.21
C SER A 28 45.43 -23.35 28.55
N PRO A 29 46.32 -22.50 29.07
CA PRO A 29 47.52 -22.95 29.74
C PRO A 29 47.16 -23.27 31.19
N SER A 30 47.28 -24.55 31.53
CA SER A 30 47.69 -24.95 32.87
C SER A 30 48.99 -24.22 33.20
N CYS A 31 49.04 -23.49 34.31
CA CYS A 31 50.31 -23.16 34.98
C CYS A 31 50.11 -23.02 36.49
N HIS A 32 50.71 -23.98 37.20
CA HIS A 32 51.34 -23.78 38.49
C HIS A 32 52.22 -22.52 38.50
N ASN A 33 52.21 -21.85 39.66
CA ASN A 33 53.30 -21.10 40.30
C ASN A 33 54.35 -20.45 39.39
N LEU A 34 54.28 -19.12 39.24
CA LEU A 34 55.49 -18.30 39.21
C LEU A 34 55.17 -16.89 39.71
N SER A 35 55.46 -16.64 40.98
CA SER A 35 55.59 -15.30 41.54
C SER A 35 56.87 -14.68 41.01
N GLN A 36 56.76 -13.74 40.07
CA GLN A 36 57.81 -12.76 39.83
C GLN A 36 57.15 -11.43 39.51
N GLU A 37 57.29 -10.52 40.47
CA GLU A 37 57.00 -9.10 40.34
C GLU A 37 57.75 -8.52 39.15
N THR A 38 57.00 -7.97 38.19
CA THR A 38 57.54 -6.98 37.27
C THR A 38 56.78 -5.69 37.49
N ASP A 39 57.44 -4.75 38.17
CA ASP A 39 57.07 -3.33 38.32
C ASP A 39 57.09 -2.54 37.01
N THR A 40 57.20 -3.23 35.88
CA THR A 40 56.92 -2.65 34.58
C THR A 40 55.41 -2.65 34.37
N SER A 41 54.86 -1.43 34.45
CA SER A 41 54.00 -0.89 33.38
C SER A 41 52.67 -0.25 33.84
N SER A 42 52.69 0.44 34.98
CA SER A 42 51.69 1.49 35.28
C SER A 42 51.56 2.48 34.11
N SER A 43 52.67 2.76 33.40
CA SER A 43 52.71 3.60 32.21
C SER A 43 51.91 3.04 31.01
N GLN A 44 51.99 1.74 30.69
CA GLN A 44 51.19 1.21 29.57
C GLN A 44 49.71 1.08 29.93
N LEU A 45 49.37 0.78 31.18
CA LEU A 45 47.98 0.77 31.63
C LEU A 45 47.32 2.15 31.49
N VAL A 46 48.07 3.22 31.79
CA VAL A 46 47.61 4.61 31.57
C VAL A 46 47.42 4.92 30.09
N LYS A 47 48.34 4.50 29.22
CA LYS A 47 48.22 4.69 27.75
C LYS A 47 47.01 3.94 27.17
N VAL A 48 46.75 2.71 27.62
CA VAL A 48 45.58 1.92 27.20
C VAL A 48 44.28 2.58 27.66
N LYS A 49 44.20 3.03 28.93
CA LYS A 49 43.03 3.74 29.44
C LYS A 49 42.78 5.07 28.69
N GLN A 50 43.82 5.80 28.31
CA GLN A 50 43.68 7.01 27.49
C GLN A 50 43.19 6.70 26.07
N ALA A 51 43.73 5.66 25.41
CA ALA A 51 43.28 5.25 24.08
C ALA A 51 41.80 4.82 24.07
N LEU A 52 41.38 4.03 25.07
CA LEU A 52 39.97 3.62 25.24
C LEU A 52 39.03 4.81 25.44
N ARG A 53 39.42 5.80 26.26
CA ARG A 53 38.64 7.04 26.42
C ARG A 53 38.54 7.84 25.11
N HIS A 54 39.59 7.82 24.30
CA HIS A 54 39.61 8.52 23.01
C HIS A 54 38.70 7.83 21.98
N LEU A 55 38.67 6.50 21.96
CA LEU A 55 37.76 5.71 21.12
C LEU A 55 36.29 5.91 21.53
N LEU A 56 35.98 5.84 22.82
CA LEU A 56 34.62 6.09 23.34
C LEU A 56 34.14 7.52 23.08
N LYS A 57 35.04 8.53 23.14
CA LYS A 57 34.72 9.91 22.76
C LYS A 57 34.51 10.07 21.25
N LYS A 58 35.20 9.29 20.41
CA LYS A 58 35.04 9.30 18.95
C LYS A 58 33.66 8.75 18.55
N ASP A 59 33.24 7.63 19.15
CA ASP A 59 31.90 7.06 18.95
C ASP A 59 30.78 8.00 19.43
N SER A 60 30.98 8.70 20.55
CA SER A 60 30.01 9.68 21.05
C SER A 60 29.82 10.87 20.09
N ARG A 61 30.88 11.30 19.38
CA ARG A 61 30.82 12.38 18.38
C ARG A 61 30.20 11.90 17.07
N GLU A 62 30.44 10.65 16.66
CA GLU A 62 29.80 10.06 15.48
C GLU A 62 28.32 9.74 15.71
N GLN A 63 27.92 9.26 16.90
CA GLN A 63 26.51 9.10 17.27
C GLN A 63 25.76 10.44 17.24
N LYS A 64 26.37 11.53 17.73
CA LYS A 64 25.73 12.86 17.69
C LYS A 64 25.48 13.38 16.27
N LYS A 65 26.23 12.90 15.26
CA LYS A 65 26.00 13.19 13.83
C LYS A 65 25.01 12.23 13.15
N ARG A 66 24.73 11.05 13.71
CA ARG A 66 23.75 10.09 13.15
C ARG A 66 22.30 10.41 13.52
N VAL A 67 22.08 11.06 14.67
CA VAL A 67 20.73 11.44 15.14
C VAL A 67 20.02 12.45 14.21
N PRO A 68 20.67 13.50 13.67
CA PRO A 68 20.04 14.44 12.74
C PRO A 68 19.57 13.78 11.43
N LEU A 69 20.42 12.91 10.86
CA LEU A 69 20.14 12.26 9.58
C LEU A 69 18.91 11.33 9.66
N GLN A 70 18.72 10.64 10.79
CA GLN A 70 17.57 9.76 10.98
C GLN A 70 16.25 10.54 11.13
N ALA A 71 16.29 11.75 11.69
CA ALA A 71 15.13 12.63 11.82
C ALA A 71 14.75 13.30 10.48
N GLU A 72 15.72 13.58 9.61
CA GLU A 72 15.45 14.09 8.27
C GLU A 72 14.84 13.01 7.36
N LEU A 73 15.39 11.79 7.40
CA LEU A 73 14.85 10.64 6.66
C LEU A 73 13.41 10.29 7.08
N SER A 74 13.06 10.45 8.36
CA SER A 74 11.69 10.20 8.82
C SER A 74 10.72 11.29 8.36
N LYS A 75 11.16 12.56 8.31
CA LYS A 75 10.37 13.67 7.74
C LYS A 75 10.11 13.47 6.26
N GLU A 76 11.12 13.09 5.49
CA GLU A 76 10.99 12.86 4.04
C GLU A 76 9.99 11.74 3.73
N LYS A 77 10.11 10.58 4.40
CA LYS A 77 9.16 9.47 4.27
C LYS A 77 7.74 9.86 4.66
N LYS A 78 7.59 10.71 5.68
CA LYS A 78 6.29 11.25 6.09
C LYS A 78 5.67 12.09 4.97
N THR A 79 6.45 13.00 4.38
CA THR A 79 6.01 13.83 3.25
C THR A 79 5.62 12.98 2.04
N GLN A 80 6.43 11.98 1.68
CA GLN A 80 6.12 11.06 0.58
C GLN A 80 4.83 10.27 0.83
N SER A 81 4.59 9.83 2.07
CA SER A 81 3.35 9.16 2.45
C SER A 81 2.13 10.06 2.32
N ILE A 82 2.24 11.36 2.66
CA ILE A 82 1.15 12.34 2.52
C ILE A 82 0.84 12.56 1.04
N MET A 83 1.86 12.80 0.21
CA MET A 83 1.68 12.98 -1.23
C MET A 83 0.99 11.78 -1.88
N LEU A 84 1.35 10.56 -1.45
CA LEU A 84 0.70 9.35 -1.94
C LEU A 84 -0.76 9.24 -1.50
N LEU A 85 -1.12 9.67 -0.29
CA LEU A 85 -2.51 9.73 0.15
C LEU A 85 -3.32 10.77 -0.62
N GLU A 86 -2.73 11.93 -0.92
CA GLU A 86 -3.34 12.97 -1.75
C GLU A 86 -3.59 12.46 -3.18
N GLU A 87 -2.63 11.73 -3.77
CA GLU A 87 -2.82 11.07 -5.07
C GLU A 87 -3.97 10.04 -5.03
N ILE A 88 -4.00 9.20 -4.00
CA ILE A 88 -5.08 8.21 -3.82
C ILE A 88 -6.42 8.92 -3.68
N LEU A 89 -6.50 10.00 -2.89
CA LEU A 89 -7.70 10.79 -2.71
C LEU A 89 -8.18 11.39 -4.03
N GLN A 90 -7.29 12.06 -4.77
CA GLN A 90 -7.63 12.66 -6.05
C GLN A 90 -8.18 11.61 -7.04
N THR A 91 -7.54 10.45 -7.12
CA THR A 91 -8.02 9.38 -8.00
C THR A 91 -9.33 8.75 -7.51
N GLU A 92 -9.59 8.79 -6.20
CA GLU A 92 -10.86 8.35 -5.60
C GLU A 92 -11.99 9.32 -5.93
N GLN A 93 -11.75 10.63 -5.80
CA GLN A 93 -12.69 11.70 -6.14
C GLN A 93 -13.09 11.63 -7.61
N ASN A 94 -12.10 11.47 -8.51
CA ASN A 94 -12.36 11.32 -9.94
C ASN A 94 -13.20 10.07 -10.25
N TYR A 95 -12.89 8.95 -9.60
CA TYR A 95 -13.63 7.70 -9.78
C TYR A 95 -15.08 7.82 -9.30
N TYR A 96 -15.30 8.36 -8.10
CA TYR A 96 -16.64 8.59 -7.56
C TYR A 96 -17.45 9.55 -8.41
N GLN A 97 -16.84 10.66 -8.86
CA GLN A 97 -17.53 11.62 -9.72
C GLN A 97 -17.99 10.96 -11.03
N CYS A 98 -17.18 10.08 -11.63
CA CYS A 98 -17.59 9.31 -12.79
C CYS A 98 -18.77 8.37 -12.48
N LEU A 99 -18.76 7.65 -11.35
CA LEU A 99 -19.92 6.82 -10.96
C LEU A 99 -21.18 7.66 -10.75
N LYS A 100 -21.02 8.81 -10.08
CA LYS A 100 -22.10 9.73 -9.79
C LYS A 100 -22.77 10.25 -11.04
N GLU A 101 -21.99 10.71 -12.02
CA GLU A 101 -22.52 11.20 -13.30
C GLU A 101 -23.33 10.11 -14.03
N VAL A 102 -22.83 8.88 -14.05
CA VAL A 102 -23.50 7.75 -14.71
C VAL A 102 -24.82 7.40 -14.02
N TRP A 103 -24.83 7.39 -12.69
CA TRP A 103 -26.01 7.11 -11.90
C TRP A 103 -27.06 8.23 -12.02
N GLU A 104 -26.66 9.49 -11.85
CA GLU A 104 -27.55 10.67 -11.95
C GLU A 104 -28.12 10.85 -13.35
N ALA A 105 -27.36 10.53 -14.39
CA ALA A 105 -27.83 10.58 -15.78
C ALA A 105 -28.85 9.48 -16.12
N LYS A 106 -29.09 8.51 -15.22
CA LYS A 106 -30.01 7.38 -15.41
C LYS A 106 -29.67 6.52 -16.63
N VAL A 107 -28.37 6.38 -16.92
CA VAL A 107 -27.88 5.68 -18.11
C VAL A 107 -28.42 4.25 -18.21
N MET A 108 -28.52 3.53 -17.08
CA MET A 108 -29.05 2.16 -17.06
C MET A 108 -30.53 2.08 -17.46
N GLU A 109 -31.36 3.07 -17.07
CA GLU A 109 -32.78 3.12 -17.43
C GLU A 109 -32.92 3.29 -18.95
N GLU A 110 -32.15 4.18 -19.55
CA GLU A 110 -32.21 4.45 -21.00
C GLU A 110 -31.72 3.27 -21.85
N ILE A 111 -30.68 2.57 -21.41
CA ILE A 111 -30.22 1.33 -22.06
C ILE A 111 -31.32 0.27 -22.01
N SER A 112 -32.07 0.21 -20.91
CA SER A 112 -33.22 -0.68 -20.78
C SER A 112 -34.37 -0.30 -21.71
N GLU A 113 -34.70 1.00 -21.81
CA GLU A 113 -35.76 1.50 -22.70
C GLU A 113 -35.46 1.21 -24.17
N ARG A 114 -34.18 1.18 -24.55
CA ARG A 114 -33.71 0.76 -25.88
C ARG A 114 -33.72 -0.75 -26.09
N GLY A 115 -34.20 -1.53 -25.11
CA GLY A 115 -34.28 -2.99 -25.17
C GLY A 115 -32.93 -3.69 -25.14
N ARG A 116 -31.86 -2.99 -24.74
CA ARG A 116 -30.52 -3.60 -24.66
C ARG A 116 -30.41 -4.49 -23.44
N ILE A 117 -30.87 -4.04 -22.27
CA ILE A 117 -30.93 -4.86 -21.04
C ILE A 117 -32.37 -4.98 -20.54
N SER A 118 -32.67 -6.02 -19.76
CA SER A 118 -33.97 -6.09 -19.07
C SER A 118 -34.07 -5.01 -18.00
N GLN A 119 -35.28 -4.53 -17.75
CA GLN A 119 -35.51 -3.49 -16.75
C GLN A 119 -35.14 -3.92 -15.33
N GLU A 120 -35.31 -5.20 -15.02
CA GLU A 120 -34.83 -5.79 -13.76
C GLU A 120 -33.31 -5.67 -13.64
N ASN A 121 -32.55 -6.07 -14.69
CA ASN A 121 -31.09 -6.00 -14.68
C ASN A 121 -30.59 -4.54 -14.64
N ALA A 122 -31.30 -3.62 -15.29
CA ALA A 122 -31.01 -2.19 -15.23
C ALA A 122 -31.13 -1.63 -13.81
N SER A 123 -32.24 -1.95 -13.13
CA SER A 123 -32.47 -1.55 -11.74
C SER A 123 -31.39 -2.11 -10.83
N LEU A 124 -31.14 -3.43 -10.91
CA LEU A 124 -30.14 -4.09 -10.08
C LEU A 124 -28.74 -3.50 -10.26
N LEU A 125 -28.36 -3.12 -11.48
CA LEU A 125 -27.08 -2.46 -11.71
C LEU A 125 -27.05 -1.03 -11.19
N SER A 126 -28.12 -0.26 -11.39
CA SER A 126 -28.24 1.09 -10.86
C SER A 126 -28.10 1.10 -9.34
N ASP A 127 -28.79 0.17 -8.66
CA ASP A 127 -28.72 0.00 -7.21
C ASP A 127 -27.30 -0.42 -6.77
N SER A 128 -26.66 -1.32 -7.52
CA SER A 128 -25.28 -1.74 -7.24
C SER A 128 -24.27 -0.61 -7.44
N LEU A 129 -24.44 0.24 -8.46
CA LEU A 129 -23.63 1.44 -8.68
C LEU A 129 -23.80 2.43 -7.54
N LYS A 130 -25.04 2.63 -7.07
CA LYS A 130 -25.32 3.49 -5.92
C LYS A 130 -24.66 2.98 -4.64
N ALA A 131 -24.75 1.68 -4.37
CA ALA A 131 -24.08 1.05 -3.22
C ALA A 131 -22.54 1.20 -3.29
N LEU A 132 -21.96 1.10 -4.49
CA LEU A 132 -20.54 1.40 -4.69
C LEU A 132 -20.24 2.86 -4.38
N MET A 133 -21.00 3.80 -4.92
CA MET A 133 -20.82 5.24 -4.65
C MET A 133 -20.79 5.52 -3.14
N ASP A 134 -21.75 5.00 -2.38
CA ASP A 134 -21.85 5.22 -0.93
C ASP A 134 -20.62 4.68 -0.18
N CYS A 135 -20.11 3.51 -0.61
CA CYS A 135 -18.84 3.00 -0.09
C CYS A 135 -17.67 3.96 -0.38
N HIS A 136 -17.55 4.40 -1.62
CA HIS A 136 -16.43 5.20 -2.08
C HIS A 136 -16.45 6.61 -1.47
N GLU A 137 -17.62 7.18 -1.22
CA GLU A 137 -17.78 8.41 -0.43
C GLU A 137 -17.25 8.23 1.01
N THR A 138 -17.61 7.12 1.66
CA THR A 138 -17.11 6.80 3.01
C THR A 138 -15.57 6.68 3.02
N ILE A 139 -15.00 6.07 1.97
CA ILE A 139 -13.55 5.96 1.81
C ILE A 139 -12.91 7.35 1.65
N GLN A 140 -13.45 8.21 0.79
CA GLN A 140 -12.94 9.56 0.56
C GLN A 140 -12.93 10.40 1.83
N GLN A 141 -14.07 10.47 2.52
CA GLN A 141 -14.20 11.20 3.78
C GLN A 141 -13.17 10.71 4.81
N ALA A 142 -12.91 9.40 4.85
CA ALA A 142 -11.91 8.84 5.75
C ALA A 142 -10.48 9.27 5.38
N ILE A 143 -10.14 9.38 4.08
CA ILE A 143 -8.83 9.86 3.62
C ILE A 143 -8.68 11.36 3.88
N GLU A 144 -9.66 12.16 3.50
CA GLU A 144 -9.68 13.61 3.71
C GLU A 144 -9.47 13.98 5.18
N GLN A 145 -10.13 13.25 6.10
CA GLN A 145 -9.94 13.46 7.52
C GLN A 145 -8.53 13.12 8.02
N GLN A 146 -7.80 12.19 7.38
CA GLN A 146 -6.42 11.87 7.75
C GLN A 146 -5.44 12.87 7.15
N THR A 147 -5.61 13.23 5.88
CA THR A 147 -4.75 14.21 5.20
C THR A 147 -4.85 15.58 5.85
N ALA A 148 -6.06 16.03 6.20
CA ALA A 148 -6.28 17.30 6.92
C ALA A 148 -5.59 17.33 8.30
N LYS A 149 -5.43 16.18 8.97
CA LYS A 149 -4.73 16.07 10.26
C LYS A 149 -3.20 15.92 10.11
N GLY A 150 -2.68 15.88 8.88
CA GLY A 150 -1.27 15.58 8.60
C GLY A 150 -0.86 14.18 9.10
N HIS A 151 -1.84 13.28 9.23
CA HIS A 151 -1.64 11.90 9.64
C HIS A 151 -1.43 11.04 8.39
N CYS A 152 -0.31 10.33 8.34
CA CYS A 152 -0.03 9.42 7.24
C CYS A 152 -0.84 8.11 7.35
N ALA A 153 -1.45 7.84 8.51
CA ALA A 153 -2.16 6.59 8.79
C ALA A 153 -3.19 6.29 7.70
N ILE A 154 -3.13 5.08 7.10
CA ILE A 154 -4.24 4.61 6.27
C ILE A 154 -5.51 4.71 7.11
N PRO A 155 -6.55 5.39 6.61
CA PRO A 155 -7.79 5.51 7.34
C PRO A 155 -8.29 4.14 7.77
N LEU A 156 -8.68 4.01 9.03
CA LEU A 156 -9.41 2.83 9.52
C LEU A 156 -10.62 2.49 8.64
N GLY A 157 -11.15 3.49 7.92
CA GLY A 157 -12.13 3.37 6.85
C GLY A 157 -11.78 2.30 5.83
N TYR A 158 -10.56 2.21 5.31
CA TYR A 158 -10.18 1.19 4.32
C TYR A 158 -10.27 -0.24 4.86
N LYS A 159 -9.80 -0.47 6.08
CA LYS A 159 -9.86 -1.79 6.70
C LYS A 159 -11.32 -2.22 6.88
N LYS A 160 -12.18 -1.31 7.34
CA LYS A 160 -13.60 -1.58 7.55
C LYS A 160 -14.34 -1.74 6.24
N ALA A 161 -14.06 -0.88 5.26
CA ALA A 161 -14.67 -0.88 3.94
C ALA A 161 -14.36 -2.16 3.18
N PHE A 162 -13.16 -2.75 3.30
CA PHE A 162 -12.82 -3.99 2.60
C PHE A 162 -12.82 -5.23 3.51
N ALA A 163 -13.39 -5.15 4.71
CA ALA A 163 -13.53 -6.34 5.55
C ALA A 163 -14.47 -7.35 4.88
N PRO A 164 -14.28 -8.67 5.11
CA PRO A 164 -15.26 -9.66 4.65
C PRO A 164 -16.66 -9.31 5.18
N ARG A 165 -17.67 -9.36 4.29
CA ARG A 165 -19.07 -8.99 4.61
C ARG A 165 -19.28 -7.52 5.01
N SER A 166 -18.33 -6.65 4.68
CA SER A 166 -18.58 -5.21 4.71
C SER A 166 -19.57 -4.83 3.61
N THR A 167 -20.26 -3.71 3.81
CA THR A 167 -21.18 -3.12 2.82
C THR A 167 -20.50 -2.89 1.47
N CYS A 168 -19.23 -2.45 1.47
CA CYS A 168 -18.49 -2.28 0.22
C CYS A 168 -18.15 -3.61 -0.45
N SER A 169 -17.70 -4.61 0.32
CA SER A 169 -17.40 -5.93 -0.23
C SER A 169 -18.63 -6.55 -0.87
N GLU A 170 -19.79 -6.38 -0.24
CA GLU A 170 -21.08 -6.82 -0.77
C GLU A 170 -21.49 -6.04 -2.02
N ALA A 171 -21.32 -4.70 -2.02
CA ALA A 171 -21.57 -3.86 -3.20
C ALA A 171 -20.73 -4.30 -4.41
N TYR A 172 -19.44 -4.59 -4.19
CA TYR A 172 -18.57 -5.13 -5.23
C TYR A 172 -19.05 -6.51 -5.72
N HIS A 173 -19.35 -7.44 -4.82
CA HIS A 173 -19.86 -8.76 -5.19
C HIS A 173 -21.15 -8.67 -6.04
N ASN A 174 -22.10 -7.85 -5.61
CA ASN A 174 -23.35 -7.63 -6.34
C ASN A 174 -23.11 -7.01 -7.72
N TYR A 175 -22.29 -5.96 -7.79
CA TYR A 175 -21.94 -5.30 -9.04
C TYR A 175 -21.30 -6.27 -10.04
N LEU A 176 -20.35 -7.08 -9.59
CA LEU A 176 -19.58 -7.98 -10.46
C LEU A 176 -20.40 -9.14 -10.99
N ARG A 177 -21.30 -9.68 -10.16
CA ARG A 177 -22.25 -10.70 -10.59
C ARG A 177 -23.09 -10.18 -11.76
N LEU A 178 -23.59 -8.96 -11.65
CA LEU A 178 -24.39 -8.32 -12.70
C LEU A 178 -23.55 -7.92 -13.91
N TYR A 179 -22.34 -7.39 -13.70
CA TYR A 179 -21.42 -6.98 -14.77
C TYR A 179 -21.11 -8.13 -15.73
N ARG A 180 -20.95 -9.36 -15.22
CA ARG A 180 -20.72 -10.55 -16.06
C ARG A 180 -21.89 -10.84 -16.99
N ILE A 181 -23.10 -10.88 -16.45
CA ILE A 181 -24.33 -11.12 -17.21
C ILE A 181 -24.52 -10.02 -18.26
N GLN A 182 -24.22 -8.77 -17.89
CA GLN A 182 -24.38 -7.64 -18.80
C GLN A 182 -23.31 -7.53 -19.87
N LYS A 183 -22.10 -8.04 -19.63
CA LYS A 183 -21.03 -8.03 -20.64
C LYS A 183 -21.48 -8.75 -21.91
N GLU A 184 -22.23 -9.84 -21.80
CA GLU A 184 -22.72 -10.56 -22.97
C GLU A 184 -23.77 -9.75 -23.75
N ILE A 185 -24.54 -8.94 -23.02
CA ILE A 185 -25.66 -8.17 -23.55
C ILE A 185 -25.18 -6.85 -24.19
N ILE A 186 -24.29 -6.12 -23.51
CA ILE A 186 -23.78 -4.82 -23.97
C ILE A 186 -22.84 -5.00 -25.15
N TYR A 187 -22.03 -6.08 -25.20
CA TYR A 187 -21.12 -6.30 -26.34
C TYR A 187 -21.85 -6.69 -27.64
N ALA A 188 -23.13 -7.08 -27.56
CA ALA A 188 -23.98 -7.25 -28.74
C ALA A 188 -24.58 -5.91 -29.23
N GLY A 189 -24.36 -4.81 -28.51
CA GLY A 189 -24.88 -3.48 -28.81
C GLY A 189 -24.13 -2.73 -29.92
N ASP A 190 -24.80 -1.72 -30.50
CA ASP A 190 -24.17 -0.77 -31.41
C ASP A 190 -23.43 0.31 -30.59
N ARG A 191 -22.10 0.37 -30.73
CA ARG A 191 -21.24 1.25 -29.93
C ARG A 191 -21.47 2.73 -30.23
N ASP A 192 -21.86 3.08 -31.44
CA ASP A 192 -22.03 4.48 -31.86
C ASP A 192 -23.25 5.10 -31.16
N GLU A 193 -24.29 4.29 -30.94
CA GLU A 193 -25.52 4.69 -30.24
C GLU A 193 -25.26 4.97 -28.75
N GLU A 194 -24.45 4.13 -28.09
CA GLU A 194 -24.06 4.30 -26.68
C GLU A 194 -23.19 5.54 -26.47
N GLU A 195 -22.23 5.78 -27.38
CA GLU A 195 -21.39 6.98 -27.32
C GLU A 195 -22.22 8.26 -27.47
N LEU A 196 -23.20 8.25 -28.38
CA LEU A 196 -24.13 9.37 -28.54
C LEU A 196 -24.92 9.63 -27.26
N LEU A 197 -25.41 8.58 -26.61
CA LEU A 197 -26.15 8.68 -25.34
C LEU A 197 -25.31 9.34 -24.25
N LEU A 198 -24.07 8.87 -24.06
CA LEU A 198 -23.17 9.41 -23.05
C LEU A 198 -22.80 10.87 -23.31
N LYS A 199 -22.61 11.25 -24.58
CA LYS A 199 -22.39 12.65 -24.99
C LYS A 199 -23.60 13.53 -24.71
N GLN A 200 -24.81 13.05 -25.04
CA GLN A 200 -26.05 13.79 -24.77
C GLN A 200 -26.24 14.03 -23.27
N LYS A 201 -25.86 13.07 -22.44
CA LYS A 201 -25.91 13.16 -20.98
C LYS A 201 -24.79 13.98 -20.35
N LYS A 202 -23.84 14.48 -21.14
CA LYS A 202 -22.70 15.30 -20.67
C LYS A 202 -21.87 14.60 -19.58
N ILE A 203 -21.78 13.27 -19.63
CA ILE A 203 -20.92 12.50 -18.72
C ILE A 203 -19.48 12.77 -19.13
N SER A 204 -18.76 13.55 -18.34
CA SER A 204 -17.46 14.12 -18.71
C SER A 204 -16.33 13.67 -17.79
N ALA A 205 -16.62 13.41 -16.51
CA ALA A 205 -15.62 12.99 -15.54
C ALA A 205 -15.00 11.62 -15.85
N CYS A 206 -15.70 10.80 -16.65
CA CYS A 206 -15.21 9.50 -17.05
C CYS A 206 -14.08 9.57 -18.11
N GLY A 207 -13.91 10.71 -18.80
CA GLY A 207 -12.89 10.97 -19.82
C GLY A 207 -13.00 10.13 -21.09
N VAL A 208 -14.04 9.28 -21.18
CA VAL A 208 -14.30 8.34 -22.27
C VAL A 208 -15.81 8.27 -22.45
N PHE A 209 -16.28 8.35 -23.70
CA PHE A 209 -17.70 8.22 -24.06
C PHE A 209 -18.04 6.80 -24.52
N ASP A 210 -17.54 5.79 -23.81
CA ASP A 210 -17.88 4.38 -24.06
C ASP A 210 -18.38 3.75 -22.76
N LEU A 211 -19.58 3.19 -22.83
CA LEU A 211 -20.26 2.63 -21.67
C LEU A 211 -19.48 1.45 -21.08
N ASN A 212 -18.91 0.60 -21.94
CA ASN A 212 -18.11 -0.53 -21.49
C ASN A 212 -16.87 -0.06 -20.72
N SER A 213 -16.20 0.97 -21.23
CA SER A 213 -15.07 1.62 -20.57
C SER A 213 -15.43 2.29 -19.24
N ILE A 214 -16.69 2.69 -19.05
CA ILE A 214 -17.19 3.21 -17.77
C ILE A 214 -17.50 2.06 -16.81
N LEU A 215 -18.26 1.05 -17.24
CA LEU A 215 -18.70 -0.06 -16.40
C LEU A 215 -17.56 -1.00 -15.98
N ILE A 216 -16.43 -0.99 -16.69
CA ILE A 216 -15.24 -1.73 -16.22
C ILE A 216 -14.51 -1.01 -15.08
N LYS A 217 -14.74 0.30 -14.85
CA LYS A 217 -14.00 1.11 -13.88
C LYS A 217 -14.07 0.57 -12.45
N PRO A 218 -15.20 0.08 -11.91
CA PRO A 218 -15.21 -0.54 -10.58
C PRO A 218 -14.23 -1.71 -10.45
N ILE A 219 -14.15 -2.57 -11.46
CA ILE A 219 -13.22 -3.71 -11.48
C ILE A 219 -11.78 -3.19 -11.51
N GLN A 220 -11.50 -2.20 -12.36
CA GLN A 220 -10.19 -1.57 -12.44
C GLN A 220 -9.79 -0.92 -11.12
N ARG A 221 -10.71 -0.17 -10.48
CA ARG A 221 -10.47 0.52 -9.21
C ARG A 221 -10.14 -0.48 -8.11
N LEU A 222 -10.90 -1.57 -8.02
CA LEU A 222 -10.62 -2.63 -7.07
C LEU A 222 -9.22 -3.25 -7.29
N GLY A 223 -8.83 -3.45 -8.55
CA GLY A 223 -7.49 -3.90 -8.93
C GLY A 223 -6.36 -2.91 -8.59
N LYS A 224 -6.65 -1.62 -8.45
CA LYS A 224 -5.66 -0.58 -8.09
C LYS A 224 -5.35 -0.55 -6.59
N TYR A 225 -6.30 -0.89 -5.71
CA TYR A 225 -6.09 -0.79 -4.26
C TYR A 225 -4.88 -1.58 -3.74
N PRO A 226 -4.64 -2.85 -4.14
CA PRO A 226 -3.43 -3.57 -3.73
C PRO A 226 -2.13 -2.85 -4.11
N LEU A 227 -2.12 -2.12 -5.23
CA LEU A 227 -0.96 -1.34 -5.68
C LEU A 227 -0.76 -0.10 -4.83
N PHE A 228 -1.83 0.64 -4.53
CA PHE A 228 -1.79 1.80 -3.62
C PHE A 228 -1.26 1.39 -2.23
N PHE A 229 -1.80 0.30 -1.67
CA PHE A 229 -1.35 -0.18 -0.37
C PHE A 229 0.09 -0.70 -0.40
N ARG A 230 0.53 -1.32 -1.50
CA ARG A 230 1.93 -1.71 -1.66
C ARG A 230 2.87 -0.50 -1.63
N SER A 231 2.49 0.61 -2.28
CA SER A 231 3.27 1.85 -2.22
C SER A 231 3.30 2.42 -0.81
N LEU A 232 2.16 2.48 -0.11
CA LEU A 232 2.09 2.95 1.28
C LEU A 232 2.90 2.07 2.27
N ILE A 233 3.01 0.77 2.03
CA ILE A 233 3.86 -0.12 2.84
C ILE A 233 5.35 0.20 2.68
N LYS A 234 5.79 0.54 1.45
CA LYS A 234 7.20 0.85 1.17
C LYS A 234 7.69 2.07 1.93
N GLU A 235 6.82 3.05 2.15
CA GLU A 235 7.13 4.27 2.92
C GLU A 235 7.22 4.05 4.43
N GLN A 236 6.92 2.82 4.92
CA GLN A 236 7.06 2.36 6.30
C GLN A 236 6.24 3.10 7.37
N TYR A 237 5.55 4.19 7.04
CA TYR A 237 4.78 4.99 8.00
C TYR A 237 3.44 4.33 8.40
N CYS A 238 2.91 3.39 7.60
CA CYS A 238 1.57 2.78 7.80
C CYS A 238 1.50 1.28 7.51
N SER A 239 2.64 0.60 7.65
CA SER A 239 2.85 -0.75 7.13
C SER A 239 1.82 -1.78 7.62
N LYS A 240 1.39 -1.73 8.89
CA LYS A 240 0.45 -2.71 9.45
C LYS A 240 -0.97 -2.57 8.91
N GLN A 241 -1.53 -1.35 8.94
CA GLN A 241 -2.88 -1.08 8.41
C GLN A 241 -2.92 -1.29 6.90
N ALA A 242 -1.88 -0.84 6.20
CA ALA A 242 -1.72 -1.04 4.76
C ALA A 242 -1.60 -2.52 4.38
N ALA A 243 -0.82 -3.31 5.13
CA ALA A 243 -0.73 -4.75 4.89
C ALA A 243 -2.07 -5.45 5.12
N SER A 244 -2.83 -5.05 6.16
CA SER A 244 -4.17 -5.59 6.41
C SER A 244 -5.14 -5.23 5.29
N ALA A 245 -5.20 -3.96 4.88
CA ALA A 245 -6.07 -3.49 3.80
C ALA A 245 -5.73 -4.16 2.47
N LYS A 246 -4.43 -4.26 2.16
CA LYS A 246 -3.91 -5.01 1.01
C LYS A 246 -4.42 -6.45 1.00
N LYS A 247 -4.23 -7.19 2.10
CA LYS A 247 -4.69 -8.58 2.21
C LYS A 247 -6.20 -8.71 2.02
N SER A 248 -6.98 -7.78 2.58
CA SER A 248 -8.44 -7.72 2.39
C SER A 248 -8.82 -7.52 0.92
N THR A 249 -8.23 -6.54 0.23
CA THR A 249 -8.52 -6.30 -1.19
C THR A 249 -8.04 -7.42 -2.11
N GLU A 250 -6.88 -8.03 -1.84
CA GLU A 250 -6.38 -9.18 -2.58
C GLU A 250 -7.28 -10.41 -2.40
N ARG A 251 -7.83 -10.59 -1.18
CA ARG A 251 -8.82 -11.64 -0.93
C ARG A 251 -10.09 -11.40 -1.72
N LEU A 252 -10.63 -10.18 -1.71
CA LEU A 252 -11.83 -9.85 -2.48
C LEU A 252 -11.62 -10.09 -3.98
N LEU A 253 -10.49 -9.63 -4.54
CA LEU A 253 -10.11 -9.91 -5.93
C LEU A 253 -10.00 -11.41 -6.23
N LYS A 254 -9.43 -12.19 -5.30
CA LYS A 254 -9.33 -13.65 -5.46
C LYS A 254 -10.70 -14.31 -5.46
N GLU A 255 -11.57 -13.93 -4.51
CA GLU A 255 -12.95 -14.44 -4.42
C GLU A 255 -13.69 -14.18 -5.74
N MET A 256 -13.58 -12.96 -6.27
CA MET A 256 -14.20 -12.59 -7.54
C MET A 256 -13.69 -13.36 -8.75
N ASN A 257 -12.40 -13.69 -8.78
CA ASN A 257 -11.81 -14.48 -9.86
C ASN A 257 -12.14 -15.97 -9.74
N SER A 258 -12.55 -16.43 -8.55
CA SER A 258 -12.88 -17.84 -8.29
C SER A 258 -14.36 -18.18 -8.43
N THR A 259 -15.26 -17.20 -8.35
CA THR A 259 -16.68 -17.42 -8.63
C THR A 259 -16.83 -17.76 -10.11
N PRO A 260 -17.38 -18.93 -10.48
CA PRO A 260 -17.64 -19.30 -11.87
C PRO A 260 -18.63 -18.33 -12.53
#